data_AF-B2W1I9-F1
#
_entry.id   AF-B2W1I9-F1
#
_cell.length_a   1.000
_cell.length_b   1.000
_cell.length_c   1.000
_cell.angle_alpha   90.00
_cell.angle_beta   90.00
_cell.angle_gamma   90.00
#
_symmetry.space_group_name_H-M   'P 1'
#
loop_
_entity.id
_entity.type
_entity.pdbx_description
1 polymer ?
#
loop_
_entity_poly.entity_id
_entity_poly.type
_entity_poly.pdbx_seq_one_letter_code
_entity_poly.pdbx_strand_id
1 'polypeptide(L)'
;MAATSKQPVPPTLVSTVTGEIATVVVGPSKKRHLIHKDLICHHSGYFRKAYDRQKGLWKNPDQIFTLEDVDVDVFNLFVHWLYTQDIPCNTYAEIYHMMGWNNGDQVNFKDILLKARTFGHRFLAVGFRRVVHNIYVEGCKIKAIE
;
A
#
# COMPACT_ATOMS: atom_id res chain seq x y z
N MET A 1 -9.75 15.23 -23.41
CA MET A 1 -9.80 16.06 -22.19
C MET A 1 -9.73 15.13 -20.97
N ALA A 2 -8.59 15.08 -20.28
CA ALA A 2 -8.45 14.25 -19.09
C ALA A 2 -8.97 15.03 -17.87
N ALA A 3 -10.06 14.58 -17.26
CA ALA A 3 -10.52 15.12 -15.99
C ALA A 3 -9.45 14.86 -14.93
N THR A 4 -8.74 15.90 -14.52
CA THR A 4 -7.85 15.86 -13.36
C THR A 4 -8.72 15.62 -12.13
N SER A 5 -8.80 14.36 -11.70
CA SER A 5 -9.35 13.98 -10.41
C SER A 5 -8.61 14.78 -9.34
N LYS A 6 -9.25 15.82 -8.77
CA LYS A 6 -8.74 16.52 -7.58
C LYS A 6 -8.39 15.45 -6.55
N GLN A 7 -7.15 15.45 -6.07
CA GLN A 7 -6.78 14.52 -4.99
C GLN A 7 -7.65 14.83 -3.77
N PRO A 8 -8.08 13.81 -3.01
CA PRO A 8 -8.85 14.04 -1.80
C PRO A 8 -8.04 14.90 -0.84
N VAL A 9 -8.73 15.71 -0.04
CA VAL A 9 -8.07 16.40 1.08
C VAL A 9 -7.41 15.33 1.98
N PRO A 10 -6.16 15.53 2.41
CA PRO A 10 -5.52 14.64 3.38
C PRO A 10 -6.37 14.50 4.64
N PRO A 11 -6.69 13.27 5.09
CA PRO A 11 -7.39 13.09 6.36
C PRO A 11 -6.48 13.54 7.50
N THR A 12 -7.07 14.07 8.57
CA THR A 12 -6.29 14.37 9.77
C THR A 12 -5.94 13.07 10.49
N LEU A 13 -4.90 13.11 11.33
CA LEU A 13 -4.55 11.95 12.14
C LEU A 13 -5.74 11.52 13.01
N VAL A 14 -6.41 12.49 13.66
CA VAL A 14 -7.57 12.24 14.51
C VAL A 14 -8.69 11.56 13.71
N SER A 15 -9.07 12.09 12.54
CA SER A 15 -10.15 11.48 11.74
C SER A 15 -9.79 10.07 11.28
N THR A 16 -8.53 9.84 10.95
CA THR A 16 -8.05 8.53 10.48
C THR A 16 -8.14 7.49 11.58
N VAL A 17 -7.62 7.78 12.79
CA VAL A 17 -7.54 6.78 13.88
C VAL A 17 -8.88 6.49 14.54
N THR A 18 -9.83 7.44 14.50
CA THR A 18 -11.21 7.21 14.97
C THR A 18 -12.15 6.70 13.87
N GLY A 19 -11.63 6.55 12.65
CA GLY A 19 -12.41 6.21 11.46
C GLY A 19 -12.67 4.71 11.31
N GLU A 20 -13.34 4.37 10.20
CA GLU A 20 -13.62 2.97 9.84
C GLU A 20 -12.35 2.20 9.45
N ILE A 21 -12.36 0.89 9.69
CA ILE A 21 -11.29 -0.03 9.28
C ILE A 21 -11.73 -0.81 8.03
N ALA A 22 -10.87 -0.79 7.01
CA ALA A 22 -10.96 -1.64 5.84
C ALA A 22 -10.29 -2.99 6.11
N THR A 23 -10.96 -4.09 5.73
CA THR A 23 -10.38 -5.43 5.75
C THR A 23 -9.91 -5.81 4.34
N VAL A 24 -8.62 -6.11 4.17
CA VAL A 24 -8.05 -6.58 2.90
C VAL A 24 -7.40 -7.94 3.10
N VAL A 25 -7.87 -8.94 2.36
CA VAL A 25 -7.35 -10.31 2.33
C VAL A 25 -6.49 -10.47 1.09
N VAL A 26 -5.23 -10.85 1.26
CA VAL A 26 -4.22 -10.82 0.20
C VAL A 26 -3.59 -12.18 -0.02
N GLY A 27 -3.39 -12.51 -1.30
CA GLY A 27 -2.65 -13.66 -1.77
C GLY A 27 -3.35 -15.00 -1.53
N PRO A 28 -2.73 -16.10 -2.01
CA PRO A 28 -3.27 -17.45 -1.85
C PRO A 28 -3.30 -17.91 -0.38
N SER A 29 -2.42 -17.36 0.47
CA SER A 29 -2.42 -17.60 1.91
C SER A 29 -3.54 -16.88 2.66
N LYS A 30 -4.35 -16.05 1.97
CA LYS A 30 -5.47 -15.29 2.53
C LYS A 30 -5.08 -14.46 3.76
N LYS A 31 -3.90 -13.83 3.72
CA LYS A 31 -3.43 -12.98 4.83
C LYS A 31 -4.33 -11.77 4.97
N ARG A 32 -4.88 -11.57 6.18
CA ARG A 32 -5.80 -10.47 6.50
C ARG A 32 -5.03 -9.24 6.97
N HIS A 33 -5.41 -8.08 6.44
CA HIS A 33 -4.89 -6.77 6.81
C HIS A 33 -6.03 -5.86 7.24
N LEU A 34 -5.87 -5.19 8.38
CA LEU A 34 -6.80 -4.21 8.92
C LEU A 34 -6.18 -2.82 8.77
N ILE A 35 -6.79 -1.96 7.97
CA ILE A 35 -6.20 -0.68 7.56
C ILE A 35 -7.23 0.43 7.73
N HIS A 36 -6.85 1.61 8.21
CA HIS A 36 -7.77 2.74 8.28
C HIS A 36 -8.30 3.12 6.88
N LYS A 37 -9.63 3.13 6.74
CA LYS A 37 -10.33 3.30 5.46
C LYS A 37 -10.01 4.64 4.82
N ASP A 38 -10.02 5.72 5.60
CA ASP A 38 -9.75 7.06 5.10
C ASP A 38 -8.32 7.16 4.57
N LEU A 39 -7.38 6.52 5.25
CA LEU A 39 -5.97 6.48 4.84
C LEU A 39 -5.80 5.76 3.51
N ILE A 40 -6.32 4.53 3.39
CA ILE A 40 -6.19 3.76 2.14
C ILE A 40 -6.95 4.41 0.97
N CYS A 41 -8.10 5.04 1.22
CA CYS A 41 -8.87 5.77 0.20
C CYS A 41 -8.21 7.10 -0.22
N HIS A 42 -7.49 7.75 0.69
CA HIS A 42 -6.72 8.94 0.37
C HIS A 42 -5.61 8.59 -0.63
N HIS A 43 -4.82 7.56 -0.31
CA HIS A 43 -3.63 7.20 -1.09
C HIS A 43 -3.89 6.29 -2.29
N SER A 44 -5.05 5.62 -2.36
CA SER A 44 -5.42 4.76 -3.50
C SER A 44 -6.76 5.17 -4.11
N GLY A 45 -6.69 5.61 -5.36
CA GLY A 45 -7.90 5.88 -6.14
C GLY A 45 -8.75 4.64 -6.41
N TYR A 46 -8.16 3.44 -6.37
CA TYR A 46 -8.88 2.19 -6.54
C TYR A 46 -9.82 1.93 -5.36
N PHE A 47 -9.28 1.92 -4.13
CA PHE A 47 -10.09 1.66 -2.94
C PHE A 47 -11.14 2.75 -2.73
N ARG A 48 -10.79 4.02 -2.97
CA ARG A 48 -11.75 5.13 -2.96
C ARG A 48 -12.93 4.88 -3.90
N LYS A 49 -12.66 4.57 -5.18
CA LYS A 49 -13.71 4.27 -6.16
C LYS A 49 -14.52 3.03 -5.80
N ALA A 50 -13.88 2.01 -5.23
CA ALA A 50 -14.56 0.79 -4.83
C ALA A 50 -15.56 1.04 -3.69
N TYR A 51 -15.19 1.85 -2.69
CA TYR A 51 -16.09 2.28 -1.63
C TYR A 51 -17.18 3.24 -2.11
N ASP A 52 -16.84 4.22 -2.96
CA ASP A 52 -17.82 5.18 -3.48
C ASP A 52 -18.92 4.50 -4.32
N ARG A 53 -18.58 3.47 -5.12
CA ARG A 53 -19.57 2.70 -5.89
C ARG A 53 -20.58 1.97 -5.00
N GLN A 54 -20.21 1.63 -3.76
CA GLN A 54 -21.08 0.90 -2.84
C GLN A 54 -21.93 1.80 -1.94
N LYS A 55 -21.75 3.12 -1.96
CA LYS A 55 -22.58 4.06 -1.16
C LYS A 55 -24.09 3.97 -1.46
N GLY A 56 -24.50 3.34 -2.57
CA GLY A 56 -25.91 3.10 -2.93
C GLY A 56 -26.40 1.65 -2.80
N LEU A 57 -25.53 0.69 -2.47
CA LEU A 57 -25.87 -0.73 -2.37
C LEU A 57 -25.58 -1.17 -0.94
N TRP A 58 -26.62 -1.28 -0.10
CA TRP A 58 -26.62 -1.81 1.28
C TRP A 58 -25.26 -1.76 1.98
N LYS A 59 -25.02 -0.70 2.78
CA LYS A 59 -23.80 -0.51 3.57
C LYS A 59 -23.45 -1.82 4.31
N ASN A 60 -22.56 -2.62 3.74
CA ASN A 60 -21.92 -3.69 4.48
C ASN A 60 -20.83 -3.02 5.30
N PRO A 61 -20.97 -2.92 6.63
CA PRO A 61 -19.93 -2.34 7.49
C PRO A 61 -18.62 -3.14 7.38
N ASP A 62 -18.71 -4.42 6.99
CA ASP A 62 -17.60 -5.38 6.90
C ASP A 62 -17.15 -5.61 5.46
N GLN A 63 -16.94 -4.55 4.67
CA GLN A 63 -16.45 -4.73 3.30
C GLN A 63 -15.03 -5.34 3.31
N ILE A 64 -14.96 -6.60 2.86
CA ILE A 64 -13.71 -7.35 2.70
C ILE A 64 -13.26 -7.28 1.24
N PHE A 65 -12.04 -6.78 1.00
CA PHE A 65 -11.39 -6.83 -0.31
C PHE A 65 -10.50 -8.06 -0.41
N THR A 66 -10.83 -8.99 -1.30
CA THR A 66 -9.97 -10.15 -1.58
C THR A 66 -9.11 -9.88 -2.82
N LEU A 67 -7.79 -9.92 -2.66
CA LEU A 67 -6.78 -9.67 -3.69
C LEU A 67 -5.93 -10.93 -3.87
N GLU A 68 -6.44 -11.91 -4.62
CA GLU A 68 -5.82 -13.23 -4.74
C GLU A 68 -4.50 -13.22 -5.53
N ASP A 69 -4.37 -12.31 -6.49
CA ASP A 69 -3.23 -12.19 -7.40
C ASP A 69 -2.18 -11.17 -6.92
N VAL A 70 -2.33 -10.65 -5.70
CA VAL A 70 -1.38 -9.72 -5.10
C VAL A 70 -0.49 -10.49 -4.13
N ASP A 71 0.82 -10.36 -4.33
CA ASP A 71 1.80 -10.90 -3.39
C ASP A 71 1.68 -10.20 -2.04
N VAL A 72 1.65 -11.01 -0.98
CA VAL A 72 1.54 -10.52 0.41
C VAL A 72 2.62 -9.51 0.74
N ASP A 73 3.86 -9.72 0.27
CA ASP A 73 4.99 -8.84 0.56
C ASP A 73 4.87 -7.49 -0.15
N VAL A 74 4.36 -7.49 -1.38
CA VAL A 74 4.07 -6.25 -2.10
C VAL A 74 3.01 -5.44 -1.36
N PHE A 75 2.00 -6.11 -0.82
CA PHE A 75 0.96 -5.43 -0.04
C PHE A 75 1.46 -4.96 1.33
N ASN A 76 2.28 -5.75 2.04
CA ASN A 76 2.94 -5.32 3.28
C ASN A 76 3.77 -4.06 3.04
N LEU A 77 4.52 -4.00 1.94
CA LEU A 77 5.31 -2.82 1.55
C LEU A 77 4.42 -1.59 1.34
N PHE A 78 3.29 -1.79 0.66
CA PHE A 78 2.30 -0.74 0.47
C PHE A 78 1.70 -0.27 1.79
N VAL A 79 1.34 -1.18 2.70
CA VAL A 79 0.79 -0.83 4.02
C VAL A 79 1.82 -0.09 4.86
N HIS A 80 3.08 -0.53 4.86
CA HIS A 80 4.15 0.20 5.54
C HIS A 80 4.23 1.64 5.01
N TRP A 81 4.38 1.81 3.69
CA TRP A 81 4.43 3.12 3.07
C TRP A 81 3.16 3.94 3.33
N LEU A 82 2.00 3.31 3.40
CA LEU A 82 0.73 3.98 3.66
C LEU A 82 0.77 4.71 5.01
N TYR A 83 1.38 4.12 6.04
CA TYR A 83 1.48 4.70 7.38
C TYR A 83 2.73 5.57 7.59
N THR A 84 3.86 5.25 6.96
CA THR A 84 5.13 5.97 7.18
C THR A 84 5.45 7.00 6.11
N GLN A 85 4.78 6.91 4.95
CA GLN A 85 5.11 7.61 3.70
C GLN A 85 6.56 7.36 3.22
N ASP A 86 7.18 6.30 3.73
CA ASP A 86 8.55 5.90 3.39
C ASP A 86 8.60 4.41 3.03
N ILE A 87 9.69 4.00 2.41
CA ILE A 87 10.00 2.59 2.16
C ILE A 87 11.23 2.29 3.01
N PRO A 88 11.21 1.22 3.84
CA PRO A 88 12.33 0.93 4.71
C PRO A 88 13.51 0.55 3.84
N CYS A 89 14.45 1.48 3.72
CA CYS A 89 15.58 1.42 2.80
C CYS A 89 16.90 1.21 3.55
N ASN A 90 16.85 1.17 4.89
CA ASN A 90 18.01 1.35 5.73
C ASN A 90 18.82 0.05 5.87
N THR A 91 18.16 -1.11 5.78
CA THR A 91 18.85 -2.38 5.58
C THR A 91 17.94 -3.40 4.89
N TYR A 92 18.47 -4.16 3.90
CA TYR A 92 17.80 -5.35 3.39
C TYR A 92 17.30 -6.23 4.55
N ALA A 93 18.11 -6.39 5.61
CA ALA A 93 17.76 -7.13 6.82
C ALA A 93 16.50 -6.61 7.55
N GLU A 94 16.25 -5.30 7.59
CA GLU A 94 15.03 -4.75 8.18
C GLU A 94 13.80 -5.09 7.33
N ILE A 95 13.95 -5.08 6.00
CA ILE A 95 12.90 -5.50 5.08
C ILE A 95 12.64 -7.00 5.23
N TYR A 96 13.69 -7.85 5.27
CA TYR A 96 13.56 -9.28 5.52
C TYR A 96 12.85 -9.55 6.86
N HIS A 97 13.24 -8.86 7.93
CA HIS A 97 12.59 -8.98 9.24
C HIS A 97 11.13 -8.51 9.23
N MET A 98 10.84 -7.37 8.59
CA MET A 98 9.47 -6.85 8.45
C MET A 98 8.58 -7.75 7.59
N MET A 99 9.14 -8.37 6.56
CA MET A 99 8.41 -9.29 5.66
C MET A 99 8.32 -10.72 6.23
N GLY A 100 9.09 -11.05 7.26
CA GLY A 100 9.13 -12.39 7.85
C GLY A 100 9.85 -13.41 6.96
N TRP A 101 10.79 -12.96 6.14
CA TRP A 101 11.57 -13.80 5.23
C TRP A 101 12.84 -14.33 5.88
N ASN A 102 13.25 -15.55 5.52
CA ASN A 102 14.48 -16.15 6.03
C ASN A 102 15.67 -15.88 5.08
N ASN A 103 16.90 -15.93 5.61
CA ASN A 103 18.13 -15.74 4.80
C ASN A 103 18.29 -16.76 3.64
N GLY A 104 17.50 -17.84 3.62
CA GLY A 104 17.46 -18.82 2.53
C GLY A 104 16.57 -18.43 1.35
N ASP A 105 15.72 -17.41 1.51
CA ASP A 105 14.84 -16.91 0.47
C ASP A 105 15.61 -15.91 -0.41
N GLN A 106 16.16 -16.40 -1.52
CA GLN A 106 16.76 -15.53 -2.55
C GLN A 106 15.69 -14.80 -3.36
N VAL A 107 14.85 -14.00 -2.69
CA VAL A 107 13.94 -13.10 -3.39
C VAL A 107 14.69 -11.82 -3.72
N ASN A 108 14.83 -11.55 -5.01
CA ASN A 108 15.48 -10.34 -5.48
C ASN A 108 14.64 -9.12 -5.12
N PHE A 109 15.17 -8.24 -4.26
CA PHE A 109 14.49 -7.01 -3.86
C PHE A 109 14.05 -6.15 -5.05
N LYS A 110 14.80 -6.17 -6.17
CA LYS A 110 14.39 -5.48 -7.41
C LYS A 110 13.10 -6.05 -8.00
N ASP A 111 12.86 -7.36 -7.87
CA ASP A 111 11.62 -7.98 -8.34
C ASP A 111 10.43 -7.54 -7.49
N ILE A 112 10.61 -7.41 -6.17
CA ILE A 112 9.58 -6.85 -5.28
C ILE A 112 9.26 -5.42 -5.69
N LEU A 113 10.29 -4.58 -5.90
CA LEU A 113 10.09 -3.19 -6.31
C LEU A 113 9.38 -3.09 -7.66
N LEU A 114 9.71 -3.97 -8.61
CA LEU A 114 9.01 -4.02 -9.90
C LEU A 114 7.54 -4.40 -9.74
N LYS A 115 7.25 -5.43 -8.95
CA LYS A 115 5.87 -5.85 -8.63
C LYS A 115 5.12 -4.76 -7.85
N ALA A 116 5.76 -4.10 -6.89
CA ALA A 116 5.21 -2.98 -6.14
C ALA A 116 4.92 -1.76 -7.02
N ARG A 117 5.75 -1.48 -8.01
CA ARG A 117 5.47 -0.44 -9.01
C ARG A 117 4.23 -0.78 -9.84
N THR A 118 4.11 -2.04 -10.28
CA THR A 118 2.94 -2.55 -11.02
C THR A 118 1.68 -2.50 -10.16
N PHE A 119 1.77 -2.88 -8.88
CA PHE A 119 0.71 -2.73 -7.89
C PHE A 119 0.28 -1.26 -7.77
N GLY A 120 1.22 -0.33 -7.58
CA GLY A 120 0.91 1.09 -7.46
C GLY A 120 0.20 1.66 -8.69
N HIS A 121 0.52 1.14 -9.88
CA HIS A 121 -0.22 1.47 -11.11
C HIS A 121 -1.65 0.90 -11.08
N ARG A 122 -1.82 -0.40 -10.81
CA ARG A 122 -3.12 -1.11 -10.79
C ARG A 122 -4.09 -0.52 -9.76
N PHE A 123 -3.59 -0.25 -8.56
CA PHE A 123 -4.39 0.26 -7.44
C PHE A 123 -4.44 1.79 -7.40
N LEU A 124 -3.98 2.48 -8.45
CA LEU A 124 -4.00 3.95 -8.54
C LEU A 124 -3.36 4.63 -7.32
N ALA A 125 -2.29 4.04 -6.78
CA ALA A 125 -1.52 4.56 -5.65
C ALA A 125 -0.29 5.32 -6.16
N VAL A 126 -0.52 6.53 -6.66
CA VAL A 126 0.48 7.32 -7.41
C VAL A 126 1.70 7.68 -6.55
N GLY A 127 1.49 8.06 -5.28
CA GLY A 127 2.57 8.38 -4.34
C GLY A 127 3.48 7.19 -4.12
N PHE A 128 2.89 6.03 -3.79
CA PHE A 128 3.61 4.77 -3.63
C PHE A 128 4.43 4.40 -4.87
N ARG A 129 3.77 4.43 -6.04
CA ARG A 129 4.42 4.12 -7.32
C ARG A 129 5.64 5.01 -7.57
N ARG A 130 5.55 6.30 -7.22
CA ARG A 130 6.64 7.26 -7.40
C ARG A 130 7.81 6.94 -6.47
N VAL A 131 7.54 6.69 -5.19
CA VAL A 131 8.58 6.36 -4.20
C VAL A 131 9.30 5.06 -4.59
N VAL A 132 8.54 4.01 -4.90
CA VAL A 132 9.09 2.72 -5.35
C VAL A 132 9.92 2.87 -6.64
N HIS A 133 9.45 3.67 -7.61
CA HIS A 133 10.20 3.91 -8.85
C HIS A 133 11.52 4.63 -8.60
N ASN A 134 11.52 5.66 -7.76
CA ASN A 134 12.74 6.38 -7.42
C ASN A 134 13.77 5.45 -6.77
N ILE A 135 13.35 4.61 -5.83
CA ILE A 135 14.23 3.62 -5.18
C ILE A 135 14.75 2.60 -6.19
N TYR A 136 13.92 2.15 -7.14
CA TYR A 136 14.33 1.20 -8.17
C TYR A 136 15.42 1.78 -9.09
N VAL A 137 15.29 3.06 -9.49
CA VAL A 137 16.22 3.72 -10.42
C VAL A 137 17.47 4.23 -9.72
N GLU A 138 17.31 4.91 -8.60
CA GLU A 138 18.38 5.65 -7.90
C GLU A 138 19.05 4.82 -6.80
N GLY A 139 18.44 3.69 -6.41
CA GLY A 139 18.80 2.97 -5.19
C GLY A 139 18.23 3.64 -3.93
N CYS A 140 18.42 2.99 -2.78
CA CYS A 140 18.03 3.55 -1.50
C CYS A 140 18.95 4.73 -1.13
N LYS A 141 18.38 5.92 -1.00
CA LYS A 141 19.06 7.10 -0.44
C LYS A 141 18.92 7.04 1.08
N ILE A 142 20.00 6.67 1.77
CA ILE A 142 20.06 6.74 3.23
C ILE A 142 19.91 8.21 3.62
N LYS A 143 18.82 8.58 4.31
CA LYS A 143 18.76 9.89 4.95
C LYS A 143 19.79 9.85 6.07
N ALA A 144 20.85 10.65 5.93
CA ALA A 144 21.76 10.89 7.04
C ALA A 144 20.92 11.44 8.20
N ILE A 145 21.08 10.84 9.38
CA ILE A 145 20.47 11.32 10.60
C ILE A 145 21.25 12.60 10.95
N GLU A 146 20.61 13.76 10.80
CA GLU A 146 21.11 15.03 11.37
C GLU A 146 20.78 15.10 12.86
#